data_AF-A0A836CL59-F1
#
_entry.id   AF-A0A836CL59-F1
#
_cell.length_a   1.000
_cell.length_b   1.000
_cell.length_c   1.000
_cell.angle_alpha   90.00
_cell.angle_beta   90.00
_cell.angle_gamma   90.00
#
_symmetry.space_group_name_H-M   'P 1'
#
loop_
_entity.id
_entity.type
_entity.pdbx_description
1 polymer ?
#
loop_
_entity_poly.entity_id
_entity_poly.type
_entity_poly.pdbx_seq_one_letter_code
_entity_poly.pdbx_strand_id
1 'polypeptide(L)'
;MSLAFLFKKGWHTATIRNQEKVWIAEQKHEEEEQRIRDLQKQVEEERQLQELQGVTTKREDRVDWMYEGAMQVRAETDAKEADEYLLGKTFKGKQVRAATALLGGLSEMHGNESKDRRALGDKV
;
A
#
# COMPACT_ATOMS: atom_id res chain seq x y z
N MET A 1 39.87 -39.81 -41.38
CA MET A 1 40.25 -38.37 -41.36
C MET A 1 39.61 -37.76 -40.13
N SER A 2 40.35 -37.01 -39.30
CA SER A 2 39.83 -36.50 -38.03
C SER A 2 38.99 -35.23 -38.19
N LEU A 3 38.07 -34.99 -37.25
CA LEU A 3 37.17 -33.83 -37.21
C LEU A 3 37.86 -32.53 -36.76
N ALA A 4 39.20 -32.49 -36.73
CA ALA A 4 39.98 -31.38 -36.17
C ALA A 4 39.69 -30.02 -36.84
N PHE A 5 39.26 -30.01 -38.11
CA PHE A 5 38.92 -28.77 -38.82
C PHE A 5 37.71 -28.04 -38.23
N LEU A 6 36.85 -28.73 -37.48
CA LEU A 6 35.67 -28.15 -36.83
C LEU A 6 36.05 -27.17 -35.71
N PHE A 7 37.16 -27.41 -35.00
CA PHE A 7 37.65 -26.48 -33.96
C PHE A 7 38.13 -25.13 -34.53
N LYS A 8 38.40 -25.06 -35.84
CA LYS A 8 38.70 -23.80 -36.53
C LYS A 8 37.41 -23.03 -36.88
N LYS A 9 36.22 -23.59 -36.65
CA LYS A 9 34.93 -22.97 -36.94
C LYS A 9 34.38 -22.30 -35.67
N GLY A 10 34.07 -21.02 -35.76
CA GLY A 10 33.60 -20.23 -34.61
C GLY A 10 32.25 -20.67 -34.03
N TRP A 11 31.43 -21.38 -34.80
CA TRP A 11 30.14 -21.91 -34.36
C TRP A 11 30.22 -23.28 -33.68
N HIS A 12 31.39 -23.93 -33.67
CA HIS A 12 31.54 -25.27 -33.09
C HIS A 12 31.43 -25.21 -31.55
N THR A 13 30.62 -26.08 -30.96
CA THR A 13 30.26 -26.05 -29.53
C THR A 13 31.44 -26.32 -28.61
N ALA A 14 32.34 -27.22 -29.01
CA ALA A 14 33.54 -27.54 -28.24
C ALA A 14 34.71 -26.55 -28.45
N THR A 15 34.48 -25.44 -29.15
CA THR A 15 35.47 -24.35 -29.21
C THR A 15 35.55 -23.67 -27.85
N ILE A 16 36.77 -23.43 -27.35
CA ILE A 16 37.03 -22.85 -26.02
C ILE A 16 36.19 -21.60 -25.75
N ARG A 17 36.11 -20.67 -26.72
CA ARG A 17 35.31 -19.43 -26.60
C ARG A 17 33.81 -19.66 -26.40
N ASN A 18 33.28 -20.78 -26.90
CA ASN A 18 31.87 -21.12 -26.75
C ASN A 18 31.64 -21.82 -25.41
N GLN A 19 32.57 -22.68 -24.99
CA GLN A 19 32.56 -23.28 -23.66
C GLN A 19 32.65 -22.21 -22.56
N GLU A 20 33.49 -21.19 -22.74
CA GLU A 20 33.57 -20.03 -21.84
C GLU A 20 32.23 -19.29 -21.72
N LYS A 21 31.54 -19.06 -22.84
CA LYS A 21 30.21 -18.42 -22.84
C LYS A 21 29.17 -19.25 -22.11
N VAL A 22 29.16 -20.56 -22.35
CA VAL A 22 28.26 -21.50 -21.66
C VAL A 22 28.56 -21.48 -20.17
N TRP A 23 29.83 -21.56 -19.77
CA TRP A 23 30.24 -21.52 -18.38
C TRP A 23 29.82 -20.22 -17.67
N ILE A 24 29.98 -19.06 -18.32
CA ILE A 24 29.52 -17.78 -17.76
C ILE A 24 27.99 -17.76 -17.61
N ALA A 25 27.25 -18.33 -18.57
CA ALA A 25 25.80 -18.41 -18.49
C ALA A 25 25.34 -19.36 -17.37
N GLU A 26 26.00 -20.51 -17.22
CA GLU A 26 25.76 -21.47 -16.14
C GLU A 26 26.05 -20.85 -14.77
N GLN A 27 27.15 -20.10 -14.64
CA GLN A 27 27.50 -19.45 -13.38
C GLN A 27 26.47 -18.38 -12.98
N LYS A 28 26.01 -17.56 -13.94
CA LYS A 28 24.93 -16.59 -13.69
C LYS A 28 23.63 -17.27 -13.30
N HIS A 29 23.30 -18.37 -13.96
CA HIS A 29 22.10 -19.14 -13.66
C HIS A 29 22.17 -19.73 -12.24
N GLU A 30 23.33 -20.26 -11.85
CA GLU A 30 23.55 -20.80 -10.51
C GLU A 30 23.42 -19.70 -9.43
N GLU A 31 23.93 -18.50 -9.67
CA GLU A 31 23.71 -17.34 -8.77
C GLU A 31 22.23 -16.97 -8.64
N GLU A 32 21.48 -16.96 -9.76
CA GLU A 32 20.04 -16.68 -9.76
C GLU A 32 19.27 -17.77 -9.00
N GLU A 33 19.59 -19.04 -9.23
CA GLU A 33 18.99 -20.15 -8.50
C GLU A 33 19.28 -20.08 -7.00
N GLN A 34 20.50 -19.71 -6.60
CA GLN A 34 20.85 -19.52 -5.19
C GLN A 34 20.01 -18.39 -4.57
N ARG A 35 19.89 -17.24 -5.25
CA ARG A 35 19.03 -16.13 -4.77
C ARG A 35 17.57 -16.55 -4.63
N ILE A 36 17.06 -17.34 -5.58
CA ILE A 36 15.69 -17.85 -5.51
C ILE A 36 15.52 -18.81 -4.34
N ARG A 37 16.49 -19.71 -4.09
CA ARG A 37 16.45 -20.62 -2.93
C ARG A 37 16.43 -19.87 -1.61
N ASP A 38 17.24 -18.81 -1.49
CA ASP A 38 17.27 -17.97 -0.30
C ASP A 38 15.92 -17.28 -0.07
N LEU A 39 15.31 -16.75 -1.13
CA LEU A 39 13.96 -16.15 -1.06
C LEU A 39 12.89 -17.19 -0.70
N GLN A 40 12.94 -18.39 -1.29
CA GLN A 40 12.03 -19.47 -0.95
C GLN A 40 12.13 -19.87 0.52
N LYS A 41 13.35 -19.89 1.07
CA LYS A 41 13.58 -20.16 2.48
C LYS A 41 12.96 -19.07 3.37
N GLN A 42 13.13 -17.79 3.00
CA GLN A 42 12.51 -16.67 3.73
C GLN A 42 10.99 -16.77 3.73
N VAL A 43 10.37 -17.07 2.59
CA VAL A 43 8.91 -17.26 2.48
C VAL A 43 8.43 -18.43 3.35
N GLU A 44 9.18 -19.53 3.40
CA GLU A 44 8.82 -20.68 4.23
C GLU A 44 8.95 -20.37 5.73
N GLU A 45 9.99 -19.62 6.13
CA GLU A 45 10.16 -19.13 7.51
C GLU A 45 9.02 -18.18 7.91
N GLU A 46 8.66 -17.24 7.04
CA GLU A 46 7.52 -16.34 7.24
C GLU A 46 6.20 -17.11 7.35
N ARG A 47 5.99 -18.11 6.48
CA ARG A 47 4.81 -18.97 6.53
C ARG A 47 4.71 -19.74 7.84
N GLN A 48 5.81 -20.30 8.34
CA GLN A 48 5.82 -21.01 9.61
C GLN A 48 5.46 -20.09 10.78
N LEU A 49 5.97 -18.85 10.79
CA LEU A 49 5.60 -17.84 11.77
C LEU A 49 4.13 -17.43 11.64
N GLN A 50 3.63 -17.27 10.42
CA GLN A 50 2.23 -16.94 10.17
C GLN A 50 1.27 -18.07 10.58
N GLU A 51 1.66 -19.34 10.42
CA GLU A 51 0.86 -20.47 10.89
C GLU A 51 0.72 -20.48 12.42
N LEU A 52 1.77 -20.05 13.14
CA LEU A 52 1.74 -19.87 14.60
C LEU A 52 0.90 -18.65 15.02
N GLN A 53 0.96 -17.53 14.29
CA GLN A 53 0.21 -16.30 14.60
C GLN A 53 -1.26 -16.34 14.12
N GLY A 54 -1.53 -17.08 13.05
CA GLY A 54 -2.81 -17.10 12.34
C GLY A 54 -3.95 -17.81 13.07
N VAL A 55 -3.79 -18.22 14.33
CA VAL A 55 -4.92 -18.66 15.16
C VAL A 55 -5.70 -17.44 15.70
N THR A 56 -5.07 -16.27 15.83
CA THR A 56 -5.69 -15.08 16.45
C THR A 56 -5.99 -13.94 15.46
N THR A 57 -5.19 -13.72 14.41
CA THR A 57 -5.26 -12.49 13.57
C THR A 57 -5.98 -12.63 12.21
N LYS A 58 -6.30 -13.86 11.75
CA LYS A 58 -6.89 -14.13 10.42
C LYS A 58 -8.19 -13.39 10.07
N ARG A 59 -8.88 -12.77 11.05
CA ARG A 59 -10.09 -11.97 10.81
C ARG A 59 -9.78 -10.53 10.41
N GLU A 60 -8.67 -9.96 10.86
CA GLU A 60 -8.29 -8.55 10.64
C GLU A 60 -7.59 -8.40 9.27
N ASP A 61 -6.62 -9.27 8.97
CA ASP A 61 -5.82 -9.22 7.73
C ASP A 61 -6.62 -9.30 6.42
N ARG A 62 -7.80 -9.95 6.41
CA ARG A 62 -8.65 -10.09 5.21
C ARG A 62 -9.22 -8.75 4.74
N VAL A 63 -9.29 -7.76 5.62
CA VAL A 63 -9.93 -6.48 5.34
C VAL A 63 -8.88 -5.37 5.20
N ASP A 64 -7.68 -5.57 5.77
CA ASP A 64 -6.60 -4.60 5.73
C ASP A 64 -6.05 -4.34 4.32
N TRP A 65 -5.93 -5.37 3.46
CA TRP A 65 -5.50 -5.16 2.07
C TRP A 65 -6.42 -4.21 1.29
N MET A 66 -7.70 -4.14 1.65
CA MET A 66 -8.68 -3.23 1.04
C MET A 66 -8.54 -1.80 1.56
N TYR A 67 -8.15 -1.62 2.83
CA TYR A 67 -8.01 -0.30 3.44
C TYR A 67 -6.61 0.30 3.29
N GLU A 68 -5.57 -0.51 3.09
CA GLU A 68 -4.19 -0.04 2.96
C GLU A 68 -3.97 0.78 1.68
N GLY A 69 -4.49 0.32 0.54
CA GLY A 69 -4.41 1.08 -0.72
C GLY A 69 -5.22 2.39 -0.68
N ALA A 70 -6.39 2.38 -0.03
CA ALA A 70 -7.20 3.59 0.15
C ALA A 70 -6.53 4.62 1.08
N MET A 71 -5.86 4.14 2.13
CA MET A 71 -5.08 4.98 3.04
C MET A 71 -3.82 5.55 2.40
N GLN A 72 -3.12 4.78 1.56
CA GLN A 72 -1.96 5.26 0.80
C GLN A 72 -2.34 6.35 -0.20
N VAL A 73 -3.40 6.16 -0.96
CA VAL A 73 -3.91 7.19 -1.91
C VAL A 73 -4.33 8.45 -1.15
N ARG A 74 -5.00 8.29 0.00
CA ARG A 74 -5.39 9.42 0.84
C ARG A 74 -4.17 10.17 1.38
N ALA A 75 -3.18 9.45 1.90
CA ALA A 75 -1.93 10.02 2.40
C ALA A 75 -1.16 10.77 1.29
N GLU A 76 -1.11 10.23 0.08
CA GLU A 76 -0.52 10.93 -1.07
C GLU A 76 -1.28 12.21 -1.44
N THR A 77 -2.63 12.17 -1.42
CA THR A 77 -3.42 13.38 -1.70
C THR A 77 -3.26 14.43 -0.61
N ASP A 78 -3.17 14.01 0.65
CA ASP A 78 -2.94 14.89 1.80
C ASP A 78 -1.54 15.52 1.75
N ALA A 79 -0.52 14.77 1.33
CA ALA A 79 0.84 15.27 1.14
C ALA A 79 0.92 16.28 -0.02
N LYS A 80 0.27 15.98 -1.16
CA LYS A 80 0.19 16.91 -2.30
C LYS A 80 -0.53 18.21 -1.93
N GLU A 81 -1.62 18.13 -1.16
CA GLU A 81 -2.36 19.30 -0.68
C GLU A 81 -1.55 20.14 0.31
N ALA A 82 -0.73 19.51 1.15
CA ALA A 82 0.21 20.20 2.04
C ALA A 82 1.31 20.94 1.26
N ASP A 83 1.92 20.29 0.26
CA ASP A 83 2.95 20.91 -0.60
C ASP A 83 2.38 22.09 -1.39
N GLU A 84 1.15 21.96 -1.90
CA GLU A 84 0.45 23.04 -2.60
C GLU A 84 0.15 24.24 -1.71
N TYR A 85 -0.17 24.01 -0.43
CA TYR A 85 -0.36 25.08 0.54
C TYR A 85 0.95 25.81 0.86
N LEU A 86 2.06 25.07 0.98
CA LEU A 86 3.40 25.66 1.15
C LEU A 86 3.82 26.52 -0.05
N LEU A 87 3.31 26.21 -1.24
CA LEU A 87 3.50 27.01 -2.47
C LEU A 87 2.55 28.22 -2.57
N GLY A 88 1.80 28.54 -1.50
CA GLY A 88 0.98 29.74 -1.41
C GLY A 88 -0.41 29.62 -2.06
N LYS A 89 -0.82 28.43 -2.50
CA LYS A 89 -2.22 28.17 -2.89
C LYS A 89 -3.09 28.11 -1.64
N THR A 90 -4.34 28.56 -1.73
CA THR A 90 -5.23 28.62 -0.55
C THR A 90 -5.55 27.22 0.01
N PHE A 91 -5.19 26.95 1.26
CA PHE A 91 -5.61 25.73 1.95
C PHE A 91 -7.10 25.79 2.27
N LYS A 92 -7.86 24.90 1.63
CA LYS A 92 -9.25 24.67 2.01
C LYS A 92 -9.25 23.67 3.15
N GLY A 93 -9.21 24.16 4.39
CA GLY A 93 -9.16 23.31 5.58
C GLY A 93 -10.26 22.24 5.59
N LYS A 94 -9.86 20.99 5.79
CA LYS A 94 -10.80 19.86 5.94
C LYS A 94 -11.55 20.02 7.26
N GLN A 95 -12.86 20.27 7.17
CA GLN A 95 -13.77 20.29 8.31
C GLN A 95 -13.78 18.90 8.97
N VAL A 96 -13.15 18.78 10.14
CA VAL A 96 -13.29 17.60 10.98
C VAL A 96 -14.65 17.70 11.68
N ARG A 97 -15.70 17.16 11.06
CA ARG A 97 -16.95 16.88 11.79
C ARG A 97 -16.70 15.68 12.70
N ALA A 98 -16.07 15.95 13.84
CA ALA A 98 -15.97 15.01 14.95
C ALA A 98 -17.38 14.76 15.49
N ALA A 99 -17.69 13.49 15.74
CA ALA A 99 -19.00 12.99 16.13
C ALA A 99 -19.59 13.71 17.36
N THR A 100 -20.36 14.77 17.14
CA THR A 100 -21.24 15.41 18.13
C THR A 100 -22.66 14.82 18.07
N ALA A 101 -22.79 13.55 17.68
CA ALA A 101 -24.07 12.83 17.61
C ALA A 101 -24.26 11.82 18.77
N LEU A 102 -23.26 11.62 19.63
CA LEU A 102 -23.38 10.78 20.84
C LEU A 102 -23.69 11.57 22.13
N LEU A 103 -23.79 12.90 22.05
CA LEU A 103 -24.20 13.78 23.15
C LEU A 103 -25.57 14.43 22.91
N GLY A 104 -26.36 13.91 21.97
CA GLY A 104 -27.72 14.39 21.67
C GLY A 104 -28.81 13.76 22.53
N GLY A 105 -28.51 13.46 23.80
CA GLY A 105 -29.36 12.64 24.67
C GLY A 105 -29.67 13.24 26.04
N LEU A 106 -29.42 14.53 26.29
CA LEU A 106 -29.80 15.14 27.57
C LEU A 106 -29.98 16.66 27.44
N SER A 107 -31.23 17.10 27.30
CA SER A 107 -31.77 18.33 27.91
C SER A 107 -33.10 18.70 27.23
N GLU A 108 -34.17 18.01 27.63
CA GLU A 108 -35.45 18.69 27.79
C GLU A 108 -35.35 19.60 29.02
N MET A 109 -36.20 20.63 29.04
CA MET A 109 -36.47 21.56 30.15
C MET A 109 -35.64 22.86 30.15
N HIS A 110 -36.09 23.85 29.37
CA HIS A 110 -36.40 25.23 29.79
C HIS A 110 -37.12 25.87 28.59
N GLY A 111 -38.40 26.22 28.68
CA GLY A 111 -38.86 27.29 29.54
C GLY A 111 -39.12 28.51 28.65
N ASN A 112 -40.33 28.52 28.10
CA ASN A 112 -41.08 29.64 27.52
C ASN A 112 -40.51 31.06 27.81
N GLU A 113 -40.17 31.80 26.76
CA GLU A 113 -40.35 33.27 26.67
C GLU A 113 -40.01 33.77 25.24
N SER A 114 -40.90 33.47 24.29
CA SER A 114 -40.89 34.12 22.99
C SER A 114 -41.35 35.57 23.15
N LYS A 115 -40.37 36.48 23.15
CA LYS A 115 -40.54 37.90 22.81
C LYS A 115 -41.03 38.04 21.36
N ASP A 116 -42.30 37.76 21.15
CA ASP A 116 -43.00 38.16 19.94
C ASP A 116 -43.62 39.54 20.16
N ARG A 117 -42.79 40.52 19.79
CA ARG A 117 -43.16 41.61 18.89
C ARG A 117 -44.55 42.21 19.11
N ARG A 118 -44.53 43.38 19.76
CA ARG A 118 -45.44 44.47 19.46
C ARG A 118 -45.58 44.60 17.94
N ALA A 119 -46.75 44.25 17.42
CA ALA A 119 -47.24 44.78 16.17
C ALA A 119 -48.78 44.66 16.16
N LEU A 120 -49.40 45.82 16.33
CA LEU A 120 -50.68 46.23 15.76
C LEU A 120 -51.92 45.34 15.91
N GLY A 121 -52.96 45.92 16.53
CA GLY A 121 -54.27 45.99 15.87
C GLY A 121 -55.46 45.42 16.63
N ASP A 122 -56.29 46.35 17.12
CA ASP A 122 -57.76 46.33 17.04
C ASP A 122 -58.65 45.50 17.99
N LYS A 123 -59.50 46.28 18.70
CA LYS A 123 -60.93 46.05 19.08
C LYS A 123 -61.14 45.13 20.31
N VAL A 124 -61.96 45.44 21.33
CA VAL A 124 -63.03 46.41 21.61
C VAL A 124 -62.89 46.89 23.05
#